data_AF-A0AAP6SIM5-F1
#
_entry.id   AF-A0AAP6SIM5-F1
#
_cell.length_a   1.000
_cell.length_b   1.000
_cell.length_c   1.000
_cell.angle_alpha   90.00
_cell.angle_beta   90.00
_cell.angle_gamma   90.00
#
_symmetry.space_group_name_H-M   'P 1'
#
loop_
_entity.id
_entity.type
_entity.pdbx_description
1 polymer ?
#
loop_
_entity_poly.entity_id
_entity_poly.type
_entity_poly.pdbx_seq_one_letter_code
_entity_poly.pdbx_strand_id
1 'polypeptide(L)'
;MISNNKPSTGIGCGHCQFTNLIHWMVLHSDLTIVEHHHHDGFDLFPDYKRQIPFGTETSIVYNYLDYRFRNDTDNVYQLLVYTDGEYLQGELRASKEQKSAYHICAENEFFSKEDGIVFKNGTVIRKKIEKRSGVCIHEETIRTNHARVMYDTSGLEIRKTAPSSIRE
;
A
#
# COMPACT_ATOMS: atom_id res chain seq x y z
N MET A 1 4.71 16.71 1.01
CA MET A 1 5.55 15.93 1.94
C MET A 1 4.88 15.97 3.31
N ILE A 2 5.15 15.00 4.16
CA ILE A 2 4.70 15.06 5.55
C ILE A 2 5.86 15.60 6.38
N SER A 3 5.63 16.67 7.12
CA SER A 3 6.59 17.26 8.06
C SER A 3 5.87 17.51 9.38
N ASN A 4 6.43 17.03 10.49
CA ASN A 4 5.80 17.14 11.83
C ASN A 4 4.35 16.63 11.86
N ASN A 5 4.08 15.48 11.23
CA ASN A 5 2.74 14.88 11.09
C ASN A 5 1.70 15.78 10.41
N LYS A 6 2.14 16.72 9.57
CA LYS A 6 1.27 17.61 8.79
C LYS A 6 1.67 17.64 7.32
N PRO A 7 0.71 17.86 6.40
CA PRO A 7 1.00 18.08 4.99
C PRO A 7 1.78 19.39 4.78
N SER A 8 2.81 19.37 3.93
CA SER A 8 3.64 20.52 3.55
C SER A 8 4.11 20.44 2.10
N THR A 9 4.55 21.56 1.51
CA THR A 9 5.09 21.67 0.15
C THR A 9 6.62 21.77 0.15
N GLY A 10 7.28 21.18 -0.84
CA GLY A 10 8.74 21.20 -0.94
C GLY A 10 9.28 20.40 -2.13
N ILE A 11 10.55 20.62 -2.46
CA ILE A 11 11.28 19.88 -3.50
C ILE A 11 11.36 18.40 -3.11
N GLY A 12 11.11 17.51 -4.08
CA GLY A 12 11.15 16.06 -3.85
C GLY A 12 9.84 15.44 -3.34
N CYS A 13 8.75 16.19 -3.28
CA CYS A 13 7.43 15.67 -2.88
C CYS A 13 6.88 14.55 -3.80
N GLY A 14 7.40 14.41 -5.02
CA GLY A 14 7.00 13.37 -5.98
C GLY A 14 7.60 11.99 -5.74
N HIS A 15 8.63 11.85 -4.89
CA HIS A 15 9.30 10.56 -4.68
C HIS A 15 8.39 9.49 -4.09
N CYS A 16 7.45 9.87 -3.21
CA CYS A 16 6.47 8.94 -2.67
C CYS A 16 5.53 8.41 -3.77
N GLN A 17 5.06 9.29 -4.67
CA GLN A 17 4.25 8.85 -5.83
C GLN A 17 5.04 7.90 -6.74
N PHE A 18 6.33 8.21 -6.98
CA PHE A 18 7.23 7.36 -7.74
C PHE A 18 7.40 5.97 -7.10
N THR A 19 7.68 5.89 -5.81
CA THR A 19 7.85 4.61 -5.13
C THR A 19 6.55 3.84 -4.99
N ASN A 20 5.42 4.53 -4.80
CA ASN A 20 4.09 3.90 -4.80
C ASN A 20 3.81 3.20 -6.13
N LEU A 21 4.14 3.86 -7.25
CA LEU A 21 3.95 3.28 -8.58
C LEU A 21 4.81 2.02 -8.78
N ILE A 22 6.09 2.08 -8.39
CA ILE A 22 6.96 0.89 -8.46
C ILE A 22 6.43 -0.23 -7.58
N HIS A 23 6.04 0.09 -6.34
CA HIS A 23 5.48 -0.89 -5.42
C HIS A 23 4.22 -1.54 -6.00
N TRP A 24 3.31 -0.75 -6.55
CA TRP A 24 2.10 -1.26 -7.19
C TRP A 24 2.40 -2.23 -8.33
N MET A 25 3.36 -1.90 -9.21
CA MET A 25 3.77 -2.81 -10.29
C MET A 25 4.43 -4.09 -9.75
N VAL A 26 5.28 -3.97 -8.71
CA VAL A 26 5.94 -5.12 -8.07
C VAL A 26 4.93 -6.07 -7.44
N LEU A 27 3.90 -5.55 -6.75
CA LEU A 27 2.79 -6.36 -6.22
C LEU A 27 2.09 -7.19 -7.31
N HIS A 28 2.11 -6.72 -8.56
CA HIS A 28 1.53 -7.42 -9.71
C HIS A 28 2.51 -8.35 -10.44
N SER A 29 3.66 -8.66 -9.84
CA SER A 29 4.71 -9.47 -10.46
C SER A 29 5.18 -10.64 -9.59
N ASP A 30 5.97 -11.57 -10.14
CA ASP A 30 6.62 -12.62 -9.32
C ASP A 30 7.84 -12.10 -8.52
N LEU A 31 8.12 -10.80 -8.55
CA LEU A 31 9.21 -10.19 -7.78
C LEU A 31 8.91 -10.24 -6.28
N THR A 32 9.96 -10.42 -5.49
CA THR A 32 9.87 -10.54 -4.03
C THR A 32 10.22 -9.21 -3.38
N ILE A 33 9.31 -8.65 -2.61
CA ILE A 33 9.57 -7.46 -1.79
C ILE A 33 10.42 -7.90 -0.60
N VAL A 34 11.56 -7.23 -0.37
CA VAL A 34 12.50 -7.57 0.71
C VAL A 34 12.66 -6.45 1.73
N GLU A 35 12.27 -5.22 1.37
CA GLU A 35 12.21 -4.08 2.28
C GLU A 35 11.09 -3.15 1.82
N HIS A 36 10.17 -2.81 2.73
CA HIS A 36 9.07 -1.91 2.44
C HIS A 36 8.65 -1.20 3.73
N HIS A 37 8.68 0.14 3.68
CA HIS A 37 8.28 1.00 4.79
C HIS A 37 7.06 1.82 4.39
N HIS A 38 6.32 2.24 5.40
CA HIS A 38 5.08 2.98 5.23
C HIS A 38 5.04 4.16 6.21
N HIS A 39 4.15 5.12 5.95
CA HIS A 39 3.81 6.11 6.95
C HIS A 39 2.87 5.45 7.96
N ASP A 40 3.45 4.91 9.02
CA ASP A 40 2.71 4.14 10.01
C ASP A 40 1.81 5.04 10.88
N GLY A 41 0.58 4.56 11.11
CA GLY A 41 -0.27 5.02 12.20
C GLY A 41 -1.14 6.25 11.96
N PHE A 42 -1.13 6.87 10.78
CA PHE A 42 -1.97 8.04 10.49
C PHE A 42 -2.71 7.93 9.16
N ASP A 43 -4.02 8.18 9.19
CA ASP A 43 -4.84 8.43 8.02
C ASP A 43 -5.08 9.93 7.90
N LEU A 44 -4.29 10.56 7.03
CA LEU A 44 -4.18 12.02 6.94
C LEU A 44 -5.32 12.67 6.14
N PHE A 45 -5.98 11.92 5.26
CA PHE A 45 -6.98 12.46 4.34
C PHE A 45 -8.10 11.45 4.11
N PRO A 46 -9.36 11.90 4.04
CA PRO A 46 -10.47 11.02 3.71
C PRO A 46 -10.28 10.42 2.32
N ASP A 47 -10.72 9.18 2.13
CA ASP A 47 -10.66 8.53 0.83
C ASP A 47 -11.53 9.30 -0.18
N TYR A 48 -10.91 9.78 -1.25
CA TYR A 48 -11.61 10.37 -2.38
C TYR A 48 -11.40 9.51 -3.62
N LYS A 49 -12.36 8.64 -3.94
CA LYS A 49 -12.35 7.74 -5.11
C LYS A 49 -11.04 6.94 -5.24
N ARG A 50 -10.56 6.40 -4.12
CA ARG A 50 -9.31 5.64 -4.10
C ARG A 50 -9.44 4.39 -4.97
N GLN A 51 -8.51 4.22 -5.91
CA GLN A 51 -8.44 3.01 -6.74
C GLN A 51 -7.47 1.95 -6.16
N ILE A 52 -6.60 2.37 -5.24
CA ILE A 52 -5.55 1.54 -4.64
C ILE A 52 -5.86 1.34 -3.15
N PRO A 53 -5.84 0.11 -2.61
CA PRO A 53 -6.11 -0.18 -1.20
C PRO A 53 -5.34 0.71 -0.22
N PHE A 54 -6.00 1.16 0.84
CA PHE A 54 -5.36 1.92 1.92
C PHE A 54 -4.20 1.12 2.53
N GLY A 55 -3.09 1.79 2.82
CA GLY A 55 -1.92 1.16 3.42
C GLY A 55 -0.96 0.48 2.45
N THR A 56 -1.16 0.59 1.13
CA THR A 56 -0.17 0.19 0.10
C THR A 56 0.85 1.30 -0.23
N GLU A 57 0.80 2.40 0.51
CA GLU A 57 1.71 3.54 0.32
C GLU A 57 3.14 3.17 0.69
N THR A 58 4.11 3.77 0.03
CA THR A 58 5.54 3.51 0.21
C THR A 58 6.22 4.76 0.72
N SER A 59 6.98 4.59 1.79
CA SER A 59 7.85 5.61 2.37
C SER A 59 9.30 5.25 2.11
N ILE A 60 10.04 6.21 1.56
CA ILE A 60 11.50 6.14 1.45
C ILE A 60 12.11 7.39 2.06
N VAL A 61 13.28 7.23 2.65
CA VAL A 61 14.04 8.30 3.28
C VAL A 61 15.50 8.08 2.94
N TYR A 62 16.08 9.04 2.22
CA TYR A 62 17.48 8.99 1.81
C TYR A 62 18.39 8.59 2.96
N ASN A 63 19.22 7.55 2.75
CA ASN A 63 20.14 6.92 3.71
C ASN A 63 19.52 6.13 4.88
N TYR A 64 18.19 6.11 5.06
CA TYR A 64 17.58 5.50 6.25
C TYR A 64 16.52 4.45 5.95
N LEU A 65 15.67 4.67 4.94
CA LEU A 65 14.57 3.77 4.59
C LEU A 65 14.55 3.57 3.07
N ASP A 66 14.77 2.33 2.63
CA ASP A 66 14.75 1.95 1.22
C ASP A 66 13.49 1.19 0.87
N TYR A 67 13.09 1.26 -0.40
CA TYR A 67 12.16 0.29 -0.99
C TYR A 67 12.97 -0.69 -1.82
N ARG A 68 12.95 -1.98 -1.44
CA ARG A 68 13.77 -3.01 -2.09
C ARG A 68 12.95 -4.21 -2.46
N PHE A 69 13.21 -4.71 -3.66
CA PHE A 69 12.69 -5.96 -4.16
C PHE A 69 13.82 -6.73 -4.85
N ARG A 70 13.63 -8.04 -4.96
CA ARG A 70 14.58 -8.99 -5.55
C ARG A 70 13.87 -9.81 -6.62
N ASN A 71 14.58 -10.09 -7.70
CA ASN A 71 14.12 -11.02 -8.72
C ASN A 71 14.64 -12.42 -8.40
N ASP A 72 13.77 -13.24 -7.79
CA ASP A 72 14.06 -14.65 -7.48
C ASP A 72 13.59 -15.61 -8.58
N THR A 73 13.29 -15.08 -9.78
CA THR A 73 12.74 -15.83 -10.90
C THR A 73 13.79 -16.04 -12.00
N ASP A 74 13.47 -16.91 -12.95
CA ASP A 74 14.26 -17.09 -14.19
C ASP A 74 13.86 -16.11 -15.31
N ASN A 75 12.96 -15.17 -15.02
CA ASN A 75 12.47 -14.17 -15.95
C ASN A 75 13.29 -12.88 -15.82
N VAL A 76 13.53 -12.21 -16.95
CA VAL A 76 14.23 -10.92 -16.96
C VAL A 76 13.18 -9.82 -16.93
N TYR A 77 13.25 -8.94 -15.94
CA TYR A 77 12.34 -7.82 -15.81
C TYR A 77 13.00 -6.50 -16.22
N GLN A 78 12.21 -5.62 -16.81
CA GLN A 78 12.59 -4.23 -17.09
C GLN A 78 11.57 -3.31 -16.43
N LEU A 79 12.05 -2.43 -15.56
CA LEU A 79 11.26 -1.36 -14.96
C LEU A 79 11.48 -0.08 -15.77
N LEU A 80 10.42 0.45 -16.37
CA LEU A 80 10.42 1.76 -17.01
C LEU A 80 9.51 2.68 -16.23
N VAL A 81 9.99 3.87 -15.94
CA VAL A 81 9.20 4.93 -15.33
C VAL A 81 9.56 6.24 -16.01
N TYR A 82 8.55 6.99 -16.43
CA TYR A 82 8.72 8.25 -17.13
C TYR A 82 7.53 9.17 -16.86
N THR A 83 7.66 10.43 -17.24
CA THR A 83 6.57 11.40 -17.21
C THR A 83 6.23 11.80 -18.63
N ASP A 84 4.95 11.91 -18.95
CA ASP A 84 4.47 12.39 -20.26
C ASP A 84 4.10 13.89 -20.27
N GLY A 85 4.52 14.61 -19.24
CA GLY A 85 4.23 16.04 -19.03
C GLY A 85 3.03 16.29 -18.11
N GLU A 86 2.12 15.33 -17.97
CA GLU A 86 0.93 15.44 -17.12
C GLU A 86 0.89 14.33 -16.06
N TYR A 87 1.26 13.11 -16.43
CA TYR A 87 1.17 11.93 -15.58
C TYR A 87 2.53 11.26 -15.38
N LEU A 88 2.67 10.61 -14.23
CA LEU A 88 3.72 9.64 -13.98
C LEU A 88 3.28 8.28 -14.56
N GLN A 89 4.06 7.74 -15.48
CA GLN A 89 3.80 6.49 -16.17
C GLN A 89 4.79 5.41 -15.72
N GLY A 90 4.33 4.16 -15.65
CA GLY A 90 5.13 3.03 -15.22
C GLY A 90 4.82 1.77 -16.01
N GLU A 91 5.87 1.05 -16.38
CA GLU A 91 5.77 -0.25 -17.01
C GLU A 91 6.74 -1.23 -16.35
N LEU A 92 6.22 -2.40 -15.97
CA LEU A 92 7.03 -3.55 -15.57
C LEU A 92 6.92 -4.62 -16.64
N ARG A 93 7.94 -4.69 -17.49
CA ARG A 93 8.00 -5.64 -18.60
C ARG A 93 8.76 -6.88 -18.18
N ALA A 94 8.44 -8.01 -18.80
CA ALA A 94 9.09 -9.29 -18.57
C ALA A 94 9.45 -9.94 -19.91
N SER A 95 10.58 -10.64 -19.98
CA SER A 95 11.03 -11.30 -21.20
C SER A 95 10.21 -12.54 -21.57
N LYS A 96 9.53 -13.14 -20.58
CA LYS A 96 8.57 -14.24 -20.74
C LYS A 96 7.23 -13.86 -20.12
N GLU A 97 6.16 -14.45 -20.62
CA GLU A 97 4.84 -14.30 -20.03
C GLU A 97 4.80 -14.84 -18.59
N GLN A 98 4.23 -14.05 -17.67
CA GLN A 98 3.94 -14.51 -16.32
C GLN A 98 2.80 -15.53 -16.32
N LYS A 99 3.00 -16.66 -15.64
CA LYS A 99 2.01 -17.74 -15.49
C LYS A 99 0.86 -17.36 -14.55
N SER A 100 1.08 -16.38 -13.69
CA SER A 100 0.11 -15.91 -12.71
C SER A 100 -0.33 -14.48 -12.96
N ALA A 101 -1.57 -14.18 -12.60
CA ALA A 101 -2.08 -12.83 -12.38
C ALA A 101 -2.15 -12.57 -10.87
N TYR A 102 -2.16 -11.31 -10.49
CA TYR A 102 -2.16 -10.88 -9.09
C TYR A 102 -3.30 -9.91 -8.86
N HIS A 103 -4.03 -10.09 -7.75
CA HIS A 103 -5.12 -9.21 -7.35
C HIS A 103 -4.87 -8.73 -5.93
N ILE A 104 -4.90 -7.41 -5.74
CA ILE A 104 -4.64 -6.76 -4.46
C ILE A 104 -5.98 -6.17 -4.01
N CYS A 105 -6.45 -6.58 -2.84
CA CYS A 105 -7.74 -6.18 -2.32
C CYS A 105 -7.65 -5.77 -0.85
N ALA A 106 -8.48 -4.81 -0.45
CA ALA A 106 -8.72 -4.52 0.95
C ALA A 106 -9.87 -5.40 1.44
N GLU A 107 -9.72 -5.95 2.64
CA GLU A 107 -10.75 -6.72 3.35
C GLU A 107 -10.88 -6.21 4.78
N ASN A 108 -12.05 -6.45 5.39
CA ASN A 108 -12.34 -6.06 6.78
C ASN A 108 -12.09 -4.57 7.06
N GLU A 109 -12.46 -3.69 6.15
CA GLU A 109 -12.31 -2.25 6.35
C GLU A 109 -13.37 -1.71 7.33
N PHE A 110 -12.94 -1.01 8.37
CA PHE A 110 -13.85 -0.35 9.31
C PHE A 110 -13.17 0.76 10.11
N PHE A 111 -13.99 1.64 10.69
CA PHE A 111 -13.53 2.58 11.70
C PHE A 111 -13.81 2.05 13.10
N SER A 112 -12.84 2.12 14.01
CA SER A 112 -13.01 1.87 15.45
C SER A 112 -12.85 3.16 16.24
N LYS A 113 -13.37 3.17 17.47
CA LYS A 113 -13.08 4.24 18.43
C LYS A 113 -12.51 3.65 19.72
N GLU A 114 -11.31 4.07 20.05
CA GLU A 114 -10.50 3.59 21.17
C GLU A 114 -10.08 4.83 21.98
N ASP A 115 -10.47 4.88 23.25
CA ASP A 115 -10.17 6.02 24.15
C ASP A 115 -10.48 7.41 23.58
N GLY A 116 -11.57 7.51 22.82
CA GLY A 116 -11.99 8.77 22.19
C GLY A 116 -11.35 9.06 20.84
N ILE A 117 -10.34 8.29 20.42
CA ILE A 117 -9.62 8.44 19.16
C ILE A 117 -10.20 7.47 18.12
N VAL A 118 -10.36 7.93 16.88
CA VAL A 118 -10.88 7.12 15.78
C VAL A 118 -9.72 6.53 14.97
N PHE A 119 -9.82 5.26 14.63
CA PHE A 119 -8.84 4.54 13.82
C PHE A 119 -9.51 3.92 12.60
N LYS A 120 -8.80 3.94 11.47
CA LYS A 120 -9.12 3.16 10.28
C LYS A 120 -8.40 1.83 10.33
N ASN A 121 -9.16 0.77 10.17
CA ASN A 121 -8.72 -0.61 10.22
C ASN A 121 -8.96 -1.29 8.88
N GLY A 122 -8.18 -2.32 8.60
CA GLY A 122 -8.40 -3.18 7.43
C GLY A 122 -7.19 -4.06 7.16
N THR A 123 -7.34 -4.99 6.25
CA THR A 123 -6.26 -5.89 5.82
C THR A 123 -6.10 -5.78 4.32
N VAL A 124 -4.87 -5.63 3.85
CA VAL A 124 -4.53 -5.69 2.43
C VAL A 124 -4.04 -7.10 2.12
N ILE A 125 -4.72 -7.74 1.19
CA ILE A 125 -4.44 -9.11 0.76
C ILE A 125 -3.96 -9.11 -0.68
N ARG A 126 -3.02 -10.01 -0.98
CA ARG A 126 -2.57 -10.32 -2.32
C ARG A 126 -2.95 -11.74 -2.68
N LYS A 127 -3.67 -11.90 -3.78
CA LYS A 127 -4.09 -13.18 -4.34
C LYS A 127 -3.30 -13.46 -5.61
N LYS A 128 -2.64 -14.60 -5.67
CA LYS A 128 -1.96 -15.12 -6.87
C LYS A 128 -2.90 -16.07 -7.58
N ILE A 129 -3.30 -15.69 -8.78
CA ILE A 129 -4.25 -16.43 -9.61
C ILE A 129 -3.46 -17.12 -10.74
N GLU A 130 -3.61 -18.43 -10.90
CA GLU A 130 -3.06 -19.12 -12.07
C GLU A 130 -3.85 -18.73 -13.33
N LYS A 131 -3.20 -18.12 -14.33
CA LYS A 131 -3.90 -17.56 -15.50
C LYS A 131 -4.67 -18.60 -16.33
N ARG A 132 -4.17 -19.83 -16.40
CA ARG A 132 -4.77 -20.89 -17.23
C ARG A 132 -6.06 -21.45 -16.65
N SER A 133 -6.10 -21.66 -15.33
CA SER A 133 -7.24 -22.25 -14.64
C SER A 133 -8.17 -21.22 -14.00
N GLY A 134 -7.67 -20.00 -13.75
CA GLY A 134 -8.38 -18.98 -12.97
C GLY A 134 -8.40 -19.26 -11.47
N VAL A 135 -7.72 -20.29 -11.00
CA VAL A 135 -7.72 -20.69 -9.58
C VAL A 135 -6.78 -19.80 -8.78
N CYS A 136 -7.23 -19.36 -7.60
CA CYS A 136 -6.35 -18.74 -6.61
C CYS A 136 -5.45 -19.82 -6.00
N ILE A 137 -4.14 -19.73 -6.30
CA ILE A 137 -3.14 -20.72 -5.87
C ILE A 137 -2.36 -20.28 -4.63
N HIS A 138 -2.42 -18.99 -4.29
CA HIS A 138 -1.81 -18.46 -3.08
C HIS A 138 -2.51 -17.18 -2.65
N GLU A 139 -2.64 -16.99 -1.34
CA GLU A 139 -3.17 -15.79 -0.72
C GLU A 139 -2.24 -15.41 0.43
N GLU A 140 -1.84 -14.14 0.48
CA GLU A 140 -1.00 -13.61 1.55
C GLU A 140 -1.54 -12.27 2.05
N THR A 141 -1.45 -12.05 3.36
CA THR A 141 -1.68 -10.73 3.94
C THR A 141 -0.42 -9.90 3.74
N ILE A 142 -0.51 -8.83 2.94
CA ILE A 142 0.58 -7.87 2.78
C ILE A 142 0.66 -6.97 4.01
N ARG A 143 -0.50 -6.56 4.53
CA ARG A 143 -0.55 -5.60 5.64
C ARG A 143 -1.86 -5.68 6.42
N THR A 144 -1.76 -5.42 7.71
CA THR A 144 -2.90 -5.04 8.55
C THR A 144 -2.75 -3.59 8.97
N ASN A 145 -3.78 -2.79 8.71
CA ASN A 145 -3.83 -1.37 8.98
C ASN A 145 -4.51 -1.11 10.33
N HIS A 146 -3.92 -0.22 11.12
CA HIS A 146 -4.51 0.44 12.27
C HIS A 146 -3.96 1.86 12.31
N ALA A 147 -4.69 2.79 11.68
CA ALA A 147 -4.22 4.15 11.44
C ALA A 147 -5.16 5.17 12.07
N ARG A 148 -4.62 6.06 12.90
CA ARG A 148 -5.36 7.15 13.52
C ARG A 148 -5.89 8.11 12.47
N VAL A 149 -7.19 8.38 12.49
CA VAL A 149 -7.82 9.35 11.60
C VAL A 149 -7.47 10.77 12.05
N MET A 150 -6.93 11.57 11.13
CA MET A 150 -6.45 12.94 11.39
C MET A 150 -7.34 14.03 10.76
N TYR A 151 -8.47 13.64 10.18
CA TYR A 151 -9.48 14.53 9.61
C TYR A 151 -10.82 14.42 10.37
N ASP A 152 -11.81 15.22 9.99
CA ASP A 152 -13.12 15.22 10.66
C ASP A 152 -13.81 13.84 10.57
N THR A 153 -14.19 13.31 11.74
CA THR A 153 -14.78 11.97 11.88
C THR A 153 -16.30 12.00 11.99
N SER A 154 -16.94 13.19 11.93
CA SER A 154 -18.37 13.37 12.18
C SER A 154 -19.29 12.54 11.27
N GLY A 155 -18.84 12.25 10.04
CA GLY A 155 -19.59 11.46 9.05
C GLY A 155 -19.19 9.98 8.93
N LEU A 156 -18.32 9.46 9.79
CA LEU A 156 -17.82 8.09 9.67
C LEU A 156 -18.72 7.09 10.42
N GLU A 157 -18.95 5.92 9.81
CA GLU A 157 -19.58 4.79 10.49
C GLU A 157 -18.54 4.08 11.38
N ILE A 158 -18.63 4.34 12.68
CA ILE A 158 -17.68 3.85 13.67
C ILE A 158 -18.25 2.60 14.37
N ARG A 159 -17.55 1.47 14.25
CA ARG A 159 -17.85 0.24 15.00
C ARG A 159 -17.53 0.47 16.48
N LYS A 160 -18.45 0.06 17.35
CA LYS A 160 -18.21 0.05 18.80
C LYS A 160 -17.24 -1.07 19.15
N THR A 161 -16.00 -0.72 19.47
CA THR A 161 -15.03 -1.65 20.05
C THR A 161 -15.36 -1.87 21.53
N ALA A 162 -15.34 -3.13 21.98
CA ALA A 162 -15.43 -3.43 23.41
C ALA A 162 -14.19 -2.86 24.12
N PRO A 163 -14.30 -2.34 25.36
CA PRO A 163 -13.15 -1.80 26.08
C PRO A 163 -12.08 -2.89 26.21
N SER A 164 -10.84 -2.55 25.83
CA SER A 164 -9.70 -3.46 25.92
C SER A 164 -9.49 -3.84 27.38
N SER A 165 -9.68 -5.11 27.71
CA SER A 165 -9.21 -5.63 28.99
C SER A 165 -7.67 -5.61 28.96
N ILE A 166 -7.12 -4.65 29.68
CA ILE A 166 -5.71 -4.58 30.06
C ILE A 166 -5.30 -5.99 30.53
N ARG A 167 -4.38 -6.64 29.81
CA ARG A 167 -3.62 -7.77 30.35
C ARG A 167 -2.32 -7.20 30.90
N GLU A 168 -2.19 -7.30 32.22
CA GLU A 168 -0.97 -7.04 33.00
C GLU A 168 0.23 -7.85 32.50
#